data_AF-A0A0A1D1L8-F1
#
_entry.id   AF-A0A0A1D1L8-F1
#
_cell.length_a   1.000
_cell.length_b   1.000
_cell.length_c   1.000
_cell.angle_alpha   90.00
_cell.angle_beta   90.00
_cell.angle_gamma   90.00
#
_symmetry.space_group_name_H-M   'P 1'
#
loop_
_entity.id
_entity.type
_entity.pdbx_description
1 polymer ?
#
loop_
_entity_poly.entity_id
_entity_poly.type
_entity_poly.pdbx_seq_one_letter_code
_entity_poly.pdbx_strand_id
1 'polypeptide(L)'
;MVAGTSAPPRPGKRLLGIVFLVLIYAAAAILLLLPAVFLALGLQALGSKLGLWVGEPTSNDGEESWATMIGIISFLVVLAGAGLGAWPVARRHGLRPLWTVAIASGVVVLGYALWLAPFLN
;
A
#
# COMPACT_ATOMS: atom_id res chain seq x y z
N MET A 1 -17.02 -42.74 27.46
CA MET A 1 -16.29 -41.91 26.46
C MET A 1 -17.01 -40.57 26.39
N VAL A 2 -16.43 -39.51 26.95
CA VAL A 2 -17.08 -38.19 27.04
C VAL A 2 -16.98 -37.53 25.66
N ALA A 3 -18.13 -37.25 25.06
CA ALA A 3 -18.23 -36.52 23.80
C ALA A 3 -17.67 -35.10 24.02
N GLY A 4 -16.50 -34.83 23.43
CA GLY A 4 -15.93 -33.50 23.39
C GLY A 4 -16.84 -32.58 22.57
N THR A 5 -17.56 -31.70 23.25
CA THR A 5 -18.27 -30.60 22.61
C THR A 5 -17.26 -29.68 21.95
N SER A 6 -17.04 -29.85 20.64
CA SER A 6 -16.30 -28.91 19.81
C SER A 6 -17.14 -27.64 19.68
N ALA A 7 -16.92 -26.70 20.61
CA ALA A 7 -17.56 -25.39 20.57
C ALA A 7 -17.34 -24.76 19.18
N PRO A 8 -18.38 -24.27 18.50
CA PRO A 8 -18.24 -23.67 17.18
C PRO A 8 -17.27 -22.48 17.25
N PRO A 9 -16.40 -22.29 16.23
CA PRO A 9 -15.46 -21.19 16.21
C PRO A 9 -16.22 -19.87 16.35
N ARG A 10 -15.97 -19.13 17.43
CA ARG A 10 -16.69 -17.90 17.77
C ARG A 10 -16.59 -16.89 16.62
N PRO A 11 -17.70 -16.52 15.96
CA PRO A 11 -17.68 -15.65 14.76
C PRO A 11 -17.09 -14.26 15.03
N GLY A 12 -17.20 -13.76 16.27
CA GLY A 12 -16.69 -12.43 16.66
C GLY A 12 -15.16 -12.27 16.57
N LYS A 13 -14.37 -13.35 16.64
CA LYS A 13 -12.90 -13.24 16.54
C LYS A 13 -12.45 -12.97 15.10
N ARG A 14 -13.19 -13.39 14.08
CA ARG A 14 -12.81 -13.17 12.67
C ARG A 14 -13.06 -11.74 12.22
N LEU A 15 -14.20 -11.15 12.62
CA LEU A 15 -14.56 -9.78 12.26
C LEU A 15 -13.50 -8.77 12.72
N LEU A 16 -13.02 -8.93 13.97
CA LEU A 16 -11.99 -8.09 14.55
C LEU A 16 -10.67 -8.16 13.78
N GLY A 17 -10.29 -9.36 13.32
CA GLY A 17 -9.11 -9.55 12.46
C GLY A 17 -9.25 -8.89 11.09
N ILE A 18 -10.45 -8.97 10.49
CA ILE A 18 -10.75 -8.28 9.22
C ILE A 18 -10.66 -6.77 9.40
N VAL A 19 -11.25 -6.21 10.47
CA VAL A 19 -11.19 -4.77 10.77
C VAL A 19 -9.73 -4.31 10.91
N PHE A 20 -8.91 -5.03 11.67
CA PHE A 20 -7.49 -4.68 11.80
C PHE A 20 -6.73 -4.75 10.48
N LEU A 21 -7.00 -5.77 9.65
CA LEU A 21 -6.42 -5.86 8.31
C LEU A 21 -6.81 -4.66 7.44
N VAL A 22 -8.10 -4.31 7.43
CA VAL A 22 -8.60 -3.14 6.70
C VAL A 22 -7.92 -1.87 7.18
N LEU A 23 -7.75 -1.67 8.49
CA LEU A 23 -7.07 -0.50 9.03
C LEU A 23 -5.59 -0.44 8.62
N ILE A 24 -4.87 -1.56 8.64
CA ILE A 24 -3.48 -1.63 8.19
C ILE A 24 -3.36 -1.22 6.72
N TYR A 25 -4.20 -1.80 5.86
CA TYR A 25 -4.16 -1.50 4.43
C TYR A 25 -4.72 -0.12 4.09
N ALA A 26 -5.67 0.42 4.86
CA ALA A 26 -6.14 1.79 4.71
C ALA A 26 -5.03 2.78 5.07
N ALA A 27 -4.32 2.56 6.18
CA ALA A 27 -3.16 3.37 6.55
C ALA A 27 -2.05 3.28 5.49
N ALA A 28 -1.78 2.08 4.97
CA ALA A 28 -0.83 1.88 3.88
C ALA A 28 -1.26 2.63 2.62
N ALA A 29 -2.53 2.56 2.22
CA ALA A 29 -3.06 3.26 1.06
C ALA A 29 -2.92 4.79 1.20
N ILE A 30 -3.16 5.34 2.39
CA ILE A 30 -2.95 6.77 2.68
C ILE A 30 -1.46 7.13 2.58
N LEU A 31 -0.58 6.32 3.17
CA LEU A 31 0.87 6.54 3.10
C LEU A 31 1.39 6.48 1.67
N LEU A 32 0.79 5.63 0.83
CA LEU A 32 1.15 5.53 -0.56
C LEU A 32 0.85 6.83 -1.31
N LEU A 33 -0.19 7.60 -0.96
CA LEU A 33 -0.54 8.84 -1.69
C LEU A 33 0.65 9.77 -1.96
N LEU A 34 1.63 9.84 -1.06
CA LEU A 34 2.88 10.59 -1.26
C LEU A 34 3.69 10.06 -2.46
N PRO A 35 4.17 8.79 -2.48
CA PRO A 35 4.81 8.23 -3.66
C PRO A 35 3.93 8.23 -4.91
N ALA A 36 2.59 8.19 -4.81
CA ALA A 36 1.70 8.40 -5.97
C ALA A 36 1.96 9.72 -6.66
N VAL A 37 2.00 10.79 -5.87
CA VAL A 37 2.10 12.15 -6.38
C VAL A 37 3.44 12.33 -7.07
N PHE A 38 4.51 11.76 -6.51
CA PHE A 38 5.83 11.73 -7.15
C PHE A 38 5.84 10.93 -8.46
N LEU A 39 5.12 9.81 -8.53
CA LEU A 39 5.03 8.97 -9.73
C LEU A 39 4.10 9.57 -10.82
N ALA A 40 3.01 10.23 -10.43
CA ALA A 40 2.00 10.76 -11.34
C ALA A 40 2.40 12.10 -11.96
N LEU A 41 2.94 13.00 -11.14
CA LEU A 41 3.28 14.35 -11.57
C LEU A 41 4.74 14.46 -12.00
N GLY A 42 5.60 13.53 -11.61
CA GLY A 42 7.05 13.68 -11.73
C GLY A 42 7.57 14.75 -10.76
N LEU A 43 8.65 14.44 -10.05
CA LEU A 43 9.28 15.39 -9.12
C LEU A 43 9.64 16.71 -9.82
N GLN A 44 10.04 16.65 -11.10
CA GLN A 44 10.39 17.81 -11.91
C GLN A 44 9.20 18.74 -12.16
N ALA A 45 8.01 18.21 -12.51
CA ALA A 45 6.81 19.04 -12.70
C ALA A 45 6.26 19.57 -11.37
N LEU A 46 6.43 18.84 -10.26
CA LEU A 46 6.02 19.32 -8.94
C LEU A 46 6.94 20.44 -8.44
N GLY A 47 8.25 20.26 -8.53
CA GLY A 47 9.22 21.25 -8.10
C GLY A 47 9.24 22.50 -8.98
N SER A 48 8.90 22.40 -10.28
CA SER A 48 8.76 23.57 -11.16
C SER A 48 7.50 24.36 -10.85
N LYS A 49 6.38 23.70 -10.54
CA LYS A 49 5.16 24.37 -10.06
C LYS A 49 5.30 24.99 -8.67
N LEU A 50 6.12 24.41 -7.80
CA LEU A 50 6.35 24.89 -6.44
C LEU A 50 7.55 25.85 -6.32
N GLY A 51 8.27 26.11 -7.42
CA GLY A 51 9.45 26.98 -7.43
C GLY A 51 10.61 26.48 -6.56
N LEU A 52 10.68 25.16 -6.33
CA LEU A 52 11.63 24.53 -5.41
C LEU A 52 12.98 24.22 -6.05
N TRP A 53 13.11 24.38 -7.38
CA TRP A 53 14.35 24.14 -8.10
C TRP A 53 15.26 25.35 -8.03
N VAL A 54 16.51 25.14 -7.59
CA VAL A 54 17.56 26.17 -7.48
C VAL A 54 18.38 26.27 -8.80
N GLY A 55 17.87 25.70 -9.90
CA GLY A 55 18.54 25.63 -11.20
C GLY A 55 17.58 25.71 -12.39
N GLU A 56 18.11 25.57 -13.61
CA GLU A 56 17.36 25.68 -14.86
C GLU A 56 16.23 24.62 -14.91
N PRO A 57 14.94 24.99 -14.93
CA PRO A 57 13.81 24.05 -14.78
C PRO A 57 13.66 23.05 -15.95
N THR A 58 14.47 23.20 -16.99
CA THR A 58 14.46 22.40 -18.22
C THR A 58 15.66 21.46 -18.36
N SER A 59 16.65 21.46 -17.45
CA SER A 59 17.69 20.42 -17.47
C SER A 59 17.13 19.13 -16.86
N ASN A 60 16.99 18.09 -17.69
CA ASN A 60 16.65 16.75 -17.20
C ASN A 60 17.94 16.07 -16.76
N ASP A 61 18.47 16.44 -15.60
CA ASP A 61 19.69 15.86 -15.02
C ASP A 61 19.44 14.47 -14.38
N GLY A 62 18.38 13.78 -14.81
CA GLY A 62 17.95 12.48 -14.30
C GLY A 62 17.01 12.54 -13.10
N GLU A 63 16.57 13.74 -12.68
CA GLU A 63 15.69 13.95 -11.53
C GLU A 63 14.35 13.20 -11.64
N GLU A 64 13.80 13.07 -12.85
CA GLU A 64 12.60 12.26 -13.11
C GLU A 64 12.82 10.76 -12.87
N SER A 65 14.02 10.27 -13.19
CA SER A 65 14.39 8.87 -12.95
C SER A 65 14.59 8.59 -11.47
N TRP A 66 15.22 9.51 -10.74
CA TRP A 66 15.36 9.44 -9.27
C TRP A 66 14.01 9.48 -8.57
N ALA A 67 13.11 10.38 -8.99
CA ALA A 67 11.75 10.48 -8.47
C ALA A 67 10.95 9.19 -8.65
N THR A 68 11.05 8.60 -9.84
CA THR A 68 10.38 7.34 -10.18
C THR A 68 10.93 6.20 -9.34
N MET A 69 12.25 6.11 -9.19
CA MET A 69 12.89 5.11 -8.31
C MET A 69 12.45 5.28 -6.85
N ILE A 70 12.47 6.50 -6.31
CA ILE A 70 12.03 6.76 -4.93
C ILE A 70 10.55 6.42 -4.76
N GLY A 71 9.71 6.75 -5.74
CA GLY A 71 8.30 6.40 -5.76
C GLY A 71 8.07 4.88 -5.71
N ILE A 72 8.74 4.12 -6.58
CA ILE A 72 8.65 2.66 -6.63
C ILE A 72 9.17 2.02 -5.33
N ILE A 73 10.34 2.45 -4.84
CA ILE A 73 10.94 1.91 -3.61
C ILE A 73 10.02 2.18 -2.41
N SER A 74 9.54 3.42 -2.26
CA SER A 74 8.61 3.78 -1.19
C SER A 74 7.32 2.97 -1.28
N PHE A 75 6.81 2.75 -2.49
CA PHE A 75 5.63 1.90 -2.70
C PHE A 75 5.87 0.47 -2.20
N LEU A 76 6.97 -0.15 -2.61
CA LEU A 76 7.33 -1.51 -2.21
C LEU A 76 7.54 -1.64 -0.70
N VAL A 77 8.23 -0.67 -0.08
CA VAL A 77 8.49 -0.67 1.37
C VAL A 77 7.19 -0.58 2.16
N VAL A 78 6.28 0.33 1.78
CA VAL A 78 4.98 0.48 2.45
C VAL A 78 4.13 -0.77 2.29
N LEU A 79 4.07 -1.35 1.09
CA LEU A 79 3.30 -2.56 0.82
C LEU A 79 3.88 -3.79 1.58
N ALA A 80 5.20 -3.93 1.60
CA ALA A 80 5.87 -4.98 2.35
C ALA A 80 5.66 -4.83 3.86
N GLY A 81 5.77 -3.61 4.39
CA GLY A 81 5.49 -3.31 5.79
C GLY A 81 4.04 -3.63 6.18
N ALA A 82 3.09 -3.24 5.34
CA ALA A 82 1.67 -3.58 5.52
C ALA A 82 1.45 -5.11 5.51
N GLY A 83 2.07 -5.84 4.58
CA GLY A 83 2.03 -7.30 4.52
C GLY A 83 2.61 -7.97 5.77
N LEU A 84 3.75 -7.50 6.24
CA LEU A 84 4.39 -7.99 7.47
C LEU A 84 3.55 -7.72 8.73
N GLY A 85 2.89 -6.56 8.82
CA GLY A 85 1.97 -6.24 9.91
C GLY A 85 0.64 -7.02 9.84
N ALA A 86 0.13 -7.24 8.63
CA ALA A 86 -1.10 -7.99 8.37
C ALA A 86 -0.96 -9.49 8.64
N TRP A 87 0.23 -10.05 8.40
CA TRP A 87 0.51 -11.48 8.58
C TRP A 87 0.21 -12.03 9.99
N PRO A 88 0.74 -11.47 11.09
CA PRO A 88 0.45 -11.95 12.43
C PRO A 88 -1.02 -11.74 12.81
N VAL A 89 -1.67 -10.68 12.31
CA VAL A 89 -3.11 -10.44 12.53
C VAL A 89 -3.94 -11.54 11.87
N ALA A 90 -3.68 -11.83 10.59
CA ALA A 90 -4.37 -12.90 9.88
C ALA A 90 -4.18 -14.26 10.55
N ARG A 91 -2.96 -14.57 11.02
CA ARG A 91 -2.65 -15.82 11.72
C ARG A 91 -3.38 -15.91 13.08
N ARG A 92 -3.40 -14.83 13.87
CA ARG A 92 -4.06 -14.78 15.18
C ARG A 92 -5.58 -14.92 15.10
N HIS A 93 -6.19 -14.50 13.99
CA HIS A 93 -7.64 -14.51 13.80
C HIS A 93 -8.15 -15.68 12.94
N GLY A 94 -7.30 -16.68 12.64
CA GLY A 94 -7.69 -17.90 11.92
C GLY A 94 -8.01 -17.68 10.44
N LEU A 95 -7.45 -16.63 9.84
CA LEU A 95 -7.49 -16.36 8.41
C LEU A 95 -6.32 -17.05 7.71
N ARG A 96 -6.39 -17.23 6.39
CA ARG A 96 -5.26 -17.73 5.58
C ARG A 96 -4.32 -16.56 5.28
N PRO A 97 -3.17 -16.42 5.96
CA PRO A 97 -2.36 -15.20 5.91
C PRO A 97 -1.85 -14.90 4.51
N LEU A 98 -1.31 -15.90 3.79
CA LEU A 98 -0.84 -15.75 2.42
C LEU A 98 -1.91 -15.21 1.48
N TRP A 99 -3.08 -15.86 1.44
CA TRP A 99 -4.19 -15.48 0.56
C TRP A 99 -4.76 -14.11 0.92
N THR A 100 -4.94 -13.84 2.21
CA THR A 100 -5.53 -12.58 2.67
C THR A 100 -4.62 -11.40 2.38
N VAL A 101 -3.31 -11.55 2.64
CA VAL A 101 -2.30 -10.54 2.32
C VAL A 101 -2.17 -10.36 0.81
N ALA A 102 -2.11 -11.44 0.03
CA ALA A 102 -2.01 -11.35 -1.43
C ALA A 102 -3.22 -10.63 -2.06
N ILE A 103 -4.44 -10.96 -1.62
CA ILE A 103 -5.66 -10.30 -2.11
C ILE A 103 -5.67 -8.82 -1.69
N ALA A 104 -5.38 -8.51 -0.42
CA ALA A 104 -5.40 -7.13 0.06
C ALA A 104 -4.32 -6.27 -0.62
N SER A 105 -3.09 -6.77 -0.76
CA SER A 105 -2.03 -6.11 -1.52
C SER A 105 -2.44 -5.91 -2.98
N GLY A 106 -3.03 -6.94 -3.62
CA GLY A 106 -3.51 -6.85 -4.99
C GLY A 106 -4.60 -5.79 -5.18
N VAL A 107 -5.54 -5.67 -4.24
CA VAL A 107 -6.57 -4.63 -4.23
C VAL A 107 -5.96 -3.24 -4.11
N VAL A 108 -4.97 -3.06 -3.22
CA VAL A 108 -4.28 -1.76 -3.09
C VAL A 108 -3.53 -1.43 -4.37
N VAL A 109 -2.76 -2.35 -4.94
CA VAL A 109 -2.02 -2.15 -6.20
C VAL A 109 -2.97 -1.82 -7.36
N LEU A 110 -4.06 -2.57 -7.51
CA LEU A 110 -5.04 -2.35 -8.57
C LEU A 110 -5.75 -1.00 -8.40
N GLY A 111 -6.19 -0.68 -7.19
CA GLY A 111 -6.79 0.63 -6.88
C GLY A 111 -5.85 1.78 -7.20
N TYR A 112 -4.55 1.58 -6.94
CA TYR A 112 -3.51 2.54 -7.28
C TYR A 112 -3.29 2.72 -8.77
N ALA A 113 -3.19 1.61 -9.51
CA ALA A 113 -3.04 1.64 -10.95
C ALA A 113 -4.23 2.32 -11.63
N LEU A 114 -5.44 2.07 -11.16
CA LEU A 114 -6.66 2.74 -11.63
C LEU A 114 -6.68 4.24 -11.30
N TRP A 115 -6.18 4.62 -10.13
CA TRP A 115 -6.08 6.04 -9.73
C TRP A 115 -5.01 6.79 -10.53
N LEU A 116 -3.90 6.14 -10.88
CA LEU A 116 -2.84 6.69 -11.72
C LEU A 116 -3.17 6.70 -13.21
N ALA A 117 -4.05 5.81 -13.68
CA ALA A 117 -4.39 5.67 -15.10
C ALA A 117 -4.77 6.98 -15.82
N PRO A 118 -5.52 7.92 -15.23
CA PRO A 118 -5.84 9.20 -15.87
C PRO A 118 -4.61 10.10 -16.12
N PHE A 119 -3.51 9.88 -15.40
CA PHE A 119 -2.26 10.65 -15.53
C PHE A 119 -1.26 10.01 -16.51
N LEU A 120 -1.56 8.82 -17.03
CA LEU A 120 -0.71 8.09 -17.99
C LEU A 120 -1.14 8.26 -19.45
N ASN A 121 -2.21 9.04 -19.72
CA ASN A 121 -2.67 9.43 -21.07
C ASN A 121 -2.22 10.85 -21.40
#